data_AF-A0ABD6QD58-F1
#
_entry.id   AF-A0ABD6QD58-F1
#
_cell.length_a   1.000
_cell.length_b   1.000
_cell.length_c   1.000
_cell.angle_alpha   90.00
_cell.angle_beta   90.00
_cell.angle_gamma   90.00
#
_symmetry.space_group_name_H-M   'P 1'
#
loop_
_entity.id
_entity.type
_entity.pdbx_description
1 polymer ?
#
loop_
_entity_poly.entity_id
_entity_poly.type
_entity_poly.pdbx_seq_one_letter_code
_entity_poly.pdbx_strand_id
1 'polypeptide(L)'
;MCGVFALALTIPVAGGAGGDPTEPYDPVAHYDQPQRLPVVVPVPSDWQPIFPLHYEDLRRYVTEADITAEREMCQWYLAQYEDVKRHVQGLNAAVVRNNGNFNAPGIPEQTDIVIGNLDQSLAFLGPRALALTQSYDHAGNMYFPIYQGDAFYGLWQQMSNVSNGLKARQPTWFTGPSYQRMLHWGSKIHRSKVCE
;
A
#
# COMPACT_ATOMS: atom_id res chain seq x y z
N MET A 1 47.18 66.44 24.48
CA MET A 1 45.82 66.96 24.24
C MET A 1 45.31 66.41 22.92
N CYS A 2 44.02 66.05 22.86
CA CYS A 2 43.29 65.35 21.78
C CYS A 2 43.68 63.88 21.61
N GLY A 3 42.78 62.89 21.65
CA GLY A 3 41.32 62.85 21.77
C GLY A 3 40.89 61.46 21.30
N VAL A 4 40.44 60.61 22.22
CA VAL A 4 40.07 59.21 21.96
C VAL A 4 38.67 59.18 21.34
N PHE A 5 38.53 58.64 20.12
CA PHE A 5 37.24 58.23 19.56
C PHE A 5 37.12 56.70 19.68
N ALA A 6 36.27 56.24 20.59
CA ALA A 6 35.90 54.85 20.71
C ALA A 6 34.72 54.55 19.77
N LEU A 7 34.95 53.77 18.72
CA LEU A 7 33.89 53.14 17.93
C LEU A 7 33.57 51.78 18.55
N ALA A 8 32.43 51.69 19.21
CA ALA A 8 31.87 50.42 19.66
C ALA A 8 31.29 49.66 18.46
N LEU A 9 31.99 48.63 17.98
CA LEU A 9 31.43 47.67 17.04
C LEU A 9 30.59 46.65 17.83
N THR A 10 29.27 46.77 17.75
CA THR A 10 28.35 45.69 18.14
C THR A 10 28.44 44.58 17.11
N ILE A 11 28.98 43.43 17.50
CA ILE A 11 28.94 42.19 16.72
C ILE A 11 27.52 41.62 16.87
N PRO A 12 26.71 41.50 15.80
CA PRO A 12 25.50 40.69 15.89
C PRO A 12 25.94 39.22 16.02
N VAL A 13 25.65 38.63 17.17
CA VAL A 13 25.66 37.17 17.31
C VAL A 13 24.53 36.67 16.42
N ALA A 14 24.87 36.26 15.20
CA ALA A 14 23.97 35.48 14.38
C ALA A 14 23.70 34.19 15.17
N GLY A 15 22.51 34.08 15.74
CA GLY A 15 22.02 32.84 16.31
C GLY A 15 22.19 31.76 15.25
N GLY A 16 23.00 30.76 15.56
CA GLY A 16 23.04 29.54 14.77
C GLY A 16 21.64 28.97 14.80
N ALA A 17 20.90 29.15 13.71
CA ALA A 17 19.75 28.33 13.42
C ALA A 17 20.32 26.91 13.34
N GLY A 18 20.07 26.12 14.37
CA GLY A 18 20.22 24.67 14.31
C GLY A 18 19.23 24.15 13.28
N GLY A 19 19.59 24.27 12.01
CA GLY A 19 19.08 23.39 10.99
C GLY A 19 19.59 22.02 11.40
N ASP A 20 18.66 21.20 11.90
CA ASP A 20 18.87 19.78 12.08
C ASP A 20 19.58 19.27 10.81
N PRO A 21 20.73 18.58 10.90
CA PRO A 21 21.36 18.03 9.72
C PRO A 21 20.38 17.00 9.17
N THR A 22 19.62 17.38 8.14
CA THR A 22 18.89 16.40 7.33
C THR A 22 19.96 15.57 6.67
N GLU A 23 20.31 14.46 7.32
CA GLU A 23 21.01 13.35 6.71
C GLU A 23 20.33 13.08 5.36
N PRO A 24 21.08 12.85 4.28
CA PRO A 24 20.48 12.39 3.04
C PRO A 24 19.63 11.17 3.34
N TYR A 25 18.32 11.27 3.10
CA TYR A 25 17.40 10.14 3.28
C TYR A 25 17.90 8.96 2.44
N ASP A 26 18.51 7.98 3.11
CA ASP A 26 18.88 6.70 2.53
C ASP A 26 17.71 5.73 2.74
N PRO A 27 16.93 5.43 1.69
CA PRO A 27 15.80 4.51 1.78
C PRO A 27 16.21 3.07 2.16
N VAL A 28 17.51 2.75 2.18
CA VAL A 28 18.06 1.45 2.60
C VAL A 28 18.48 1.46 4.07
N ALA A 29 19.00 2.58 4.60
CA ALA A 29 19.37 2.73 6.02
C ALA A 29 18.16 3.01 6.92
N HIS A 30 17.15 3.71 6.39
CA HIS A 30 15.84 3.95 7.05
C HIS A 30 14.75 3.04 6.48
N TYR A 31 15.00 1.73 6.41
CA TYR A 31 13.87 0.81 6.40
C TYR A 31 13.33 0.75 7.83
N ASP A 32 12.24 1.48 8.09
CA ASP A 32 11.46 1.27 9.31
C ASP A 32 11.09 -0.21 9.33
N GLN A 33 11.58 -0.93 10.35
CA GLN A 33 11.17 -2.32 10.54
C GLN A 33 9.65 -2.38 10.46
N PRO A 34 9.08 -3.38 9.75
CA PRO A 34 7.65 -3.44 9.54
C PRO A 34 6.95 -3.35 10.89
N GLN A 35 5.96 -2.46 10.97
CA GLN A 35 5.14 -2.31 12.16
C GLN A 35 3.80 -3.01 11.95
N ARG A 36 3.16 -3.43 13.05
CA ARG A 36 1.80 -3.96 12.97
C ARG A 36 0.84 -2.82 12.61
N LEU A 37 0.04 -3.04 11.58
CA LEU A 37 -0.95 -2.08 11.12
C LEU A 37 -2.22 -2.18 11.98
N PRO A 38 -2.90 -1.05 12.25
CA PRO A 38 -4.16 -1.06 12.99
C PRO A 38 -5.24 -1.83 12.22
N VAL A 39 -6.27 -2.33 12.88
CA VAL A 39 -7.42 -2.95 12.17
C VAL A 39 -8.20 -1.87 11.45
N VAL A 40 -8.52 -2.09 10.17
CA VAL A 40 -9.45 -1.21 9.43
C VAL A 40 -10.88 -1.55 9.81
N VAL A 41 -11.61 -0.56 10.32
CA VAL A 41 -13.03 -0.65 10.60
C VAL A 41 -13.76 0.23 9.60
N PRO A 42 -14.69 -0.31 8.79
CA PRO A 42 -15.46 0.49 7.86
C PRO A 42 -16.22 1.60 8.58
N VAL A 43 -16.18 2.80 8.02
CA VAL A 43 -16.97 3.95 8.48
C VAL A 43 -17.96 4.38 7.40
N PRO A 44 -19.06 5.06 7.77
CA PRO A 44 -19.90 5.73 6.79
C PRO A 44 -19.06 6.67 5.91
N SER A 45 -19.31 6.65 4.61
CA SER A 45 -18.64 7.47 3.62
C SER A 45 -19.62 7.85 2.52
N ASP A 46 -19.46 9.05 2.00
CA ASP A 46 -20.19 9.62 0.87
C ASP A 46 -19.67 9.16 -0.50
N TRP A 47 -18.61 8.35 -0.52
CA TRP A 47 -18.06 7.74 -1.74
C TRP A 47 -19.16 7.15 -2.62
N GLN A 48 -19.06 7.41 -3.92
CA GLN A 48 -19.94 6.89 -4.96
C GLN A 48 -19.14 6.23 -6.08
N PRO A 49 -19.67 5.18 -6.71
CA PRO A 49 -19.03 4.58 -7.88
C PRO A 49 -18.99 5.59 -9.04
N ILE A 50 -17.86 5.61 -9.74
CA ILE A 50 -17.70 6.37 -10.99
C ILE A 50 -17.96 5.46 -12.19
N PHE A 51 -18.59 6.01 -13.22
CA PHE A 51 -18.92 5.29 -14.46
C PHE A 51 -18.28 6.02 -15.65
N PRO A 52 -17.01 5.76 -15.98
CA PRO A 52 -16.39 6.35 -17.16
C PRO A 52 -17.03 5.82 -18.46
N LEU A 53 -16.62 6.39 -19.59
CA LEU A 53 -17.06 5.95 -20.91
C LEU A 53 -16.95 4.42 -21.04
N HIS A 54 -17.99 3.78 -21.58
CA HIS A 54 -18.21 2.33 -21.68
C HIS A 54 -18.67 1.61 -20.39
N TYR A 55 -18.63 2.26 -19.22
CA TYR A 55 -19.18 1.71 -17.97
C TYR A 55 -20.62 2.18 -17.67
N GLU A 56 -21.09 3.25 -18.32
CA GLU A 56 -22.46 3.75 -18.15
C GLU A 56 -23.53 2.68 -18.45
N ASP A 57 -23.32 1.88 -19.50
CA ASP A 57 -24.22 0.77 -19.84
C ASP A 57 -24.21 -0.35 -18.78
N LEU A 58 -23.11 -0.48 -18.03
CA LEU A 58 -22.92 -1.51 -17.01
C LEU A 58 -23.56 -1.11 -15.67
N ARG A 59 -23.88 0.17 -15.47
CA ARG A 59 -24.45 0.69 -14.23
C ARG A 59 -25.69 -0.06 -13.76
N ARG A 60 -26.54 -0.51 -14.69
CA ARG A 60 -27.75 -1.29 -14.38
C ARG A 60 -27.49 -2.66 -13.75
N TYR A 61 -26.27 -3.16 -13.83
CA TYR A 61 -25.86 -4.44 -13.25
C TYR A 61 -25.07 -4.28 -11.95
N VAL A 62 -24.74 -3.05 -11.54
CA VAL A 62 -24.08 -2.77 -10.28
C VAL A 62 -25.11 -2.84 -9.15
N THR A 63 -24.80 -3.64 -8.13
CA THR A 63 -25.66 -3.84 -6.96
C THR A 63 -25.21 -3.00 -5.77
N GLU A 64 -26.08 -2.84 -4.77
CA GLU A 64 -25.71 -2.20 -3.50
C GLU A 64 -24.58 -2.94 -2.76
N ALA A 65 -24.47 -4.26 -2.97
CA ALA A 65 -23.39 -5.07 -2.42
C ALA A 65 -22.04 -4.70 -3.07
N ASP A 66 -22.02 -4.48 -4.40
CA ASP A 66 -20.83 -4.02 -5.13
C ASP A 66 -20.37 -2.66 -4.62
N ILE A 67 -21.31 -1.71 -4.52
CA ILE A 67 -21.05 -0.34 -4.05
C ILE A 67 -20.50 -0.37 -2.63
N THR A 68 -21.12 -1.15 -1.74
CA THR A 68 -20.66 -1.27 -0.34
C THR A 68 -19.28 -1.91 -0.28
N ALA A 69 -19.06 -2.99 -1.03
CA ALA A 69 -17.77 -3.67 -1.05
C ALA A 69 -16.64 -2.75 -1.54
N GLU A 70 -16.83 -2.07 -2.67
CA GLU A 70 -15.81 -1.19 -3.24
C GLU A 70 -15.53 0.03 -2.35
N ARG A 71 -16.58 0.66 -1.79
CA ARG A 71 -16.43 1.75 -0.81
C ARG A 71 -15.54 1.36 0.36
N GLU A 72 -15.79 0.20 0.94
CA GLU A 72 -15.03 -0.28 2.11
C GLU A 72 -13.62 -0.71 1.71
N MET A 73 -13.43 -1.34 0.55
CA MET A 73 -12.11 -1.65 0.01
C MET A 73 -11.29 -0.38 -0.28
N CYS A 74 -11.94 0.71 -0.72
CA CYS A 74 -11.30 2.01 -0.87
C CYS A 74 -10.82 2.58 0.47
N GLN A 75 -11.59 2.45 1.55
CA GLN A 75 -11.14 2.85 2.89
C GLN A 75 -9.89 2.08 3.32
N TRP A 76 -9.85 0.76 3.12
CA TRP A 76 -8.64 -0.03 3.38
C TRP A 76 -7.48 0.40 2.48
N TYR A 77 -7.74 0.61 1.19
CA TYR A 77 -6.71 0.94 0.21
C TYR A 77 -6.01 2.25 0.58
N LEU A 78 -6.78 3.29 0.85
CA LEU A 78 -6.27 4.61 1.25
C LEU A 78 -5.53 4.56 2.59
N ALA A 79 -5.97 3.70 3.52
CA ALA A 79 -5.40 3.61 4.86
C ALA A 79 -4.13 2.75 4.94
N GLN A 80 -4.02 1.68 4.14
CA GLN A 80 -3.02 0.62 4.40
C GLN A 80 -2.23 0.12 3.19
N TYR A 81 -2.71 0.33 1.96
CA TYR A 81 -2.08 -0.32 0.79
C TYR A 81 -0.60 0.06 0.65
N GLU A 82 -0.28 1.34 0.83
CA GLU A 82 1.09 1.84 0.72
C GLU A 82 2.02 1.22 1.77
N ASP A 83 1.56 1.09 3.01
CA ASP A 83 2.36 0.50 4.09
C ASP A 83 2.58 -1.00 3.87
N VAL A 84 1.51 -1.73 3.50
CA VAL A 84 1.61 -3.16 3.15
C VAL A 84 2.59 -3.38 2.00
N LYS A 85 2.49 -2.55 0.96
CA LYS A 85 3.40 -2.59 -0.19
C LYS A 85 4.85 -2.41 0.23
N ARG A 86 5.14 -1.40 1.07
CA ARG A 86 6.50 -1.10 1.57
C ARG A 86 7.03 -2.23 2.46
N HIS A 87 6.21 -2.74 3.38
CA HIS A 87 6.58 -3.84 4.28
C HIS A 87 6.96 -5.11 3.52
N VAL A 88 6.19 -5.50 2.50
CA VAL A 88 6.52 -6.67 1.67
C VAL A 88 7.82 -6.42 0.88
N GLN A 89 7.99 -5.22 0.31
CA GLN A 89 9.19 -4.87 -0.45
C GLN A 89 10.46 -5.00 0.39
N GLY A 90 10.45 -4.41 1.59
CA GLY A 90 11.64 -4.39 2.42
C GLY A 90 11.96 -5.74 3.05
N LEU A 91 10.94 -6.54 3.41
CA LEU A 91 11.15 -7.93 3.80
C LEU A 91 11.84 -8.72 2.66
N ASN A 92 11.31 -8.61 1.43
CA ASN A 92 11.91 -9.24 0.26
C ASN A 92 13.37 -8.82 0.06
N ALA A 93 13.67 -7.52 0.19
CA ALA A 93 15.04 -7.02 0.09
C ALA A 93 15.94 -7.55 1.21
N ALA A 94 15.44 -7.64 2.45
CA ALA A 94 16.18 -8.19 3.59
C ALA A 94 16.51 -9.68 3.40
N VAL A 95 15.54 -10.47 2.92
CA VAL A 95 15.71 -11.89 2.59
C VAL A 95 16.75 -12.06 1.48
N VAL A 96 16.68 -11.26 0.40
CA VAL A 96 17.66 -11.32 -0.70
C VAL A 96 19.07 -10.97 -0.22
N ARG A 97 19.24 -9.92 0.58
CA ARG A 97 20.55 -9.56 1.17
C ARG A 97 21.14 -10.65 2.07
N ASN A 98 20.29 -11.50 2.63
CA ASN A 98 20.68 -12.65 3.43
C ASN A 98 20.64 -13.96 2.63
N ASN A 99 20.82 -13.91 1.31
CA ASN A 99 20.89 -15.09 0.43
C ASN A 99 19.65 -16.01 0.52
N GLY A 100 18.47 -15.43 0.70
CA GLY A 100 17.22 -16.19 0.84
C GLY A 100 16.99 -16.80 2.23
N ASN A 101 17.85 -16.52 3.21
CA ASN A 101 17.75 -17.11 4.54
C ASN A 101 16.71 -16.39 5.41
N PHE A 102 15.51 -16.97 5.51
CA PHE A 102 14.44 -16.50 6.41
C PHE A 102 14.80 -16.60 7.90
N ASN A 103 15.87 -17.31 8.28
CA ASN A 103 16.31 -17.46 9.66
C ASN A 103 17.46 -16.51 10.04
N ALA A 104 17.85 -15.59 9.15
CA ALA A 104 18.88 -14.60 9.49
C ALA A 104 18.39 -13.65 10.60
N PRO A 105 19.29 -13.06 11.40
CA PRO A 105 18.88 -12.19 12.52
C PRO A 105 17.87 -11.11 12.13
N GLY A 106 16.77 -11.00 12.88
CA GLY A 106 15.69 -10.03 12.66
C GLY A 106 14.69 -10.40 11.56
N ILE A 107 15.03 -11.25 10.59
CA ILE A 107 14.12 -11.61 9.49
C ILE A 107 12.88 -12.39 9.96
N PRO A 108 12.97 -13.35 10.91
CA PRO A 108 11.78 -14.05 11.40
C PRO A 108 10.71 -13.10 11.95
N GLU A 109 11.11 -12.15 12.81
CA GLU A 109 10.19 -11.17 13.40
C GLU A 109 9.54 -10.28 12.33
N GLN A 110 10.33 -9.78 11.39
CA GLN A 110 9.81 -8.99 10.27
C GLN A 110 8.84 -9.79 9.41
N THR A 111 9.15 -11.07 9.17
CA THR A 111 8.30 -11.99 8.41
C THR A 111 6.96 -12.17 9.11
N ASP A 112 6.96 -12.39 10.41
CA ASP A 112 5.74 -12.58 11.21
C ASP A 112 4.86 -11.32 11.19
N ILE A 113 5.46 -10.12 11.29
CA ILE A 113 4.70 -8.86 11.22
C ILE A 113 4.11 -8.65 9.82
N VAL A 114 4.89 -8.86 8.75
CA VAL A 114 4.40 -8.71 7.38
C VAL A 114 3.28 -9.70 7.07
N ILE A 115 3.42 -10.97 7.48
CA ILE A 115 2.36 -11.98 7.33
C ILE A 115 1.12 -11.57 8.12
N GLY A 116 1.25 -11.11 9.37
CA GLY A 116 0.12 -10.66 10.17
C GLY A 116 -0.64 -9.51 9.52
N ASN A 117 0.07 -8.52 8.96
CA ASN A 117 -0.52 -7.40 8.26
C ASN A 117 -1.23 -7.83 6.96
N LEU A 118 -0.63 -8.74 6.20
CA LEU A 118 -1.24 -9.31 5.00
C LEU A 118 -2.49 -10.10 5.33
N ASP A 119 -2.45 -10.93 6.37
CA ASP A 119 -3.60 -11.74 6.79
C ASP A 119 -4.76 -10.89 7.27
N GLN A 120 -4.48 -9.84 8.05
CA GLN A 120 -5.50 -8.86 8.44
C GLN A 120 -6.12 -8.17 7.22
N SER A 121 -5.28 -7.74 6.27
CA SER A 121 -5.73 -7.10 5.03
C SER A 121 -6.57 -8.06 4.18
N LEU A 122 -6.16 -9.32 4.06
CA LEU A 122 -6.87 -10.34 3.30
C LEU A 122 -8.19 -10.74 3.94
N ALA A 123 -8.26 -10.78 5.27
CA ALA A 123 -9.52 -11.01 6.00
C ALA A 123 -10.52 -9.86 5.78
N PHE A 124 -10.03 -8.62 5.67
CA PHE A 124 -10.86 -7.46 5.31
C PHE A 124 -11.29 -7.51 3.85
N LEU A 125 -10.35 -7.68 2.92
CA LEU A 125 -10.59 -7.61 1.48
C LEU A 125 -11.37 -8.81 0.95
N GLY A 126 -11.12 -10.02 1.44
CA GLY A 126 -11.65 -11.26 0.85
C GLY A 126 -13.17 -11.29 0.72
N PRO A 127 -13.95 -11.08 1.80
CA PRO A 127 -15.41 -11.04 1.71
C PRO A 127 -15.92 -9.98 0.74
N ARG A 128 -15.23 -8.86 0.60
CA ARG A 128 -15.63 -7.72 -0.25
C ARG A 128 -15.30 -7.97 -1.72
N ALA A 129 -14.08 -8.44 -2.00
CA ALA A 129 -13.65 -8.83 -3.34
C ALA A 129 -14.52 -9.97 -3.90
N LEU A 130 -14.89 -10.95 -3.05
CA LEU A 130 -15.75 -12.07 -3.43
C LEU A 130 -17.24 -11.71 -3.52
N ALA A 131 -17.66 -10.59 -2.91
CA ALA A 131 -19.02 -10.08 -3.03
C ALA A 131 -19.26 -9.37 -4.37
N LEU A 132 -18.20 -8.97 -5.08
CA LEU A 132 -18.32 -8.28 -6.36
C LEU A 132 -18.98 -9.16 -7.42
N THR A 133 -19.98 -8.58 -8.10
CA THR A 133 -20.71 -9.18 -9.21
C THR A 133 -19.74 -9.50 -10.35
N GLN A 134 -19.68 -10.78 -10.70
CA GLN A 134 -19.00 -11.26 -11.91
C GLN A 134 -20.04 -11.54 -12.98
N SER A 135 -19.86 -10.92 -14.14
CA SER A 135 -20.71 -11.10 -15.31
C SER A 135 -19.87 -11.60 -16.49
N TYR A 136 -20.54 -12.03 -17.55
CA TYR A 136 -19.87 -12.60 -18.73
C TYR A 136 -20.36 -11.92 -19.99
N ASP A 137 -19.43 -11.58 -20.88
CA ASP A 137 -19.77 -11.03 -22.19
C ASP A 137 -20.26 -12.12 -23.15
N HIS A 138 -20.63 -11.74 -24.38
CA HIS A 138 -21.10 -12.69 -25.38
C HIS A 138 -20.02 -13.70 -25.82
N ALA A 139 -18.73 -13.36 -25.66
CA ALA A 139 -17.60 -14.24 -25.91
C ALA A 139 -17.25 -15.13 -24.70
N GLY A 140 -17.97 -15.01 -23.59
CA GLY A 140 -17.73 -15.76 -22.35
C GLY A 140 -16.59 -15.21 -21.50
N ASN A 141 -16.08 -14.01 -21.77
CA ASN A 141 -15.09 -13.38 -20.92
C ASN A 141 -15.76 -12.83 -19.65
N MET A 142 -15.17 -13.14 -18.50
CA MET A 142 -15.61 -12.59 -17.23
C MET A 142 -15.24 -11.11 -17.12
N TYR A 143 -16.18 -10.30 -16.64
CA TYR A 143 -15.97 -8.90 -16.31
C TYR A 143 -16.70 -8.52 -15.02
N PHE A 144 -16.28 -7.40 -14.43
CA PHE A 144 -16.95 -6.78 -13.29
C PHE A 144 -17.75 -5.57 -13.78
N PRO A 145 -19.07 -5.51 -13.53
CA PRO A 145 -19.87 -4.35 -13.92
C PRO A 145 -19.48 -3.07 -13.20
N ILE A 146 -19.05 -3.17 -11.95
CA ILE A 146 -18.55 -2.02 -11.19
C ILE A 146 -17.13 -1.65 -11.66
N TYR A 147 -16.90 -0.36 -11.90
CA TYR A 147 -15.64 0.14 -12.42
C TYR A 147 -14.50 -0.14 -11.42
N GLN A 148 -13.40 -0.75 -11.89
CA GLN A 148 -12.26 -1.21 -11.07
C GLN A 148 -12.53 -2.36 -10.10
N GLY A 149 -13.71 -3.00 -10.15
CA GLY A 149 -13.94 -4.26 -9.42
C GLY A 149 -12.89 -5.33 -9.75
N ASP A 150 -12.43 -5.40 -11.00
CA ASP A 150 -11.38 -6.31 -11.44
C ASP A 150 -10.02 -6.01 -10.79
N ALA A 151 -9.73 -4.73 -10.54
CA ALA A 151 -8.50 -4.29 -9.92
C ALA A 151 -8.45 -4.66 -8.45
N PHE A 152 -9.56 -4.47 -7.71
CA PHE A 152 -9.67 -4.91 -6.33
C PHE A 152 -9.61 -6.43 -6.20
N TYR A 153 -10.33 -7.17 -7.06
CA TYR A 153 -10.28 -8.63 -7.08
C TYR A 153 -8.87 -9.15 -7.38
N GLY A 154 -8.23 -8.59 -8.41
CA GLY A 154 -6.87 -8.93 -8.80
C GLY A 154 -5.84 -8.58 -7.72
N LEU A 155 -6.00 -7.44 -7.05
CA LEU A 155 -5.15 -7.04 -5.93
C LEU A 155 -5.24 -8.07 -4.79
N TRP A 156 -6.46 -8.37 -4.33
CA TRP A 156 -6.70 -9.36 -3.28
C TRP A 156 -6.09 -10.73 -3.62
N GLN A 157 -6.32 -11.21 -4.84
CA GLN A 157 -5.79 -12.52 -5.28
C GLN A 157 -4.26 -12.55 -5.21
N GLN A 158 -3.60 -11.49 -5.68
CA GLN A 158 -2.13 -11.45 -5.71
C GLN A 158 -1.54 -11.23 -4.32
N MET A 159 -2.20 -10.44 -3.46
CA MET A 159 -1.85 -10.35 -2.03
C MET A 159 -1.93 -11.70 -1.34
N SER A 160 -2.93 -12.52 -1.66
CA SER A 160 -3.07 -13.88 -1.11
C SER A 160 -1.90 -14.78 -1.53
N ASN A 161 -1.52 -14.72 -2.81
CA ASN A 161 -0.35 -15.46 -3.31
C ASN A 161 0.96 -15.03 -2.62
N VAL A 162 1.14 -13.72 -2.39
CA VAL A 162 2.29 -13.20 -1.63
C VAL A 162 2.27 -13.73 -0.19
N SER A 163 1.14 -13.63 0.52
CA SER A 163 1.01 -14.14 1.90
C SER A 163 1.34 -15.63 1.98
N ASN A 164 0.76 -16.45 1.09
CA ASN A 164 1.00 -17.89 1.05
C ASN A 164 2.48 -18.22 0.78
N GLY A 165 3.12 -17.49 -0.13
CA GLY A 165 4.53 -17.69 -0.43
C GLY A 165 5.45 -17.32 0.74
N LEU A 166 5.16 -16.22 1.46
CA LEU A 166 5.90 -15.83 2.66
C LEU A 166 5.73 -16.85 3.79
N LYS A 167 4.50 -17.35 4.02
CA LYS A 167 4.22 -18.42 5.00
C LYS A 167 4.98 -19.71 4.68
N ALA A 168 5.10 -20.03 3.40
CA ALA A 168 5.87 -21.18 2.93
C ALA A 168 7.39 -20.90 2.86
N ARG A 169 7.85 -19.70 3.26
CA ARG A 169 9.26 -19.26 3.17
C ARG A 169 9.85 -19.46 1.77
N GLN A 170 9.02 -19.24 0.75
CA GLN A 170 9.45 -19.35 -0.62
C GLN A 170 10.46 -18.24 -0.96
N PRO A 171 11.50 -18.54 -1.75
CA PRO A 171 12.41 -17.51 -2.22
C PRO A 171 11.68 -16.37 -2.93
N THR A 172 12.21 -15.15 -2.83
CA THR A 172 11.61 -13.94 -3.41
C THR A 172 11.38 -14.04 -4.92
N TRP A 173 12.13 -14.86 -5.66
CA TRP A 173 11.88 -15.06 -7.10
C TRP A 173 10.59 -15.85 -7.39
N PHE A 174 10.09 -16.64 -6.44
CA PHE A 174 8.82 -17.35 -6.55
C PHE A 174 7.63 -16.43 -6.24
N THR A 175 7.73 -15.61 -5.19
CA THR A 175 6.67 -14.66 -4.78
C THR A 175 6.71 -13.33 -5.53
N GLY A 176 7.85 -13.02 -6.14
CA GLY A 176 8.13 -11.78 -6.86
C GLY A 176 7.14 -11.47 -7.99
N PRO A 177 6.79 -12.43 -8.88
CA PRO A 177 5.77 -12.20 -9.90
C PRO A 177 4.41 -11.78 -9.31
N SER A 178 3.96 -12.44 -8.24
CA SER A 178 2.72 -12.06 -7.56
C SER A 178 2.82 -10.69 -6.91
N TYR A 179 3.96 -10.36 -6.29
CA TYR A 179 4.19 -9.01 -5.76
C TYR A 179 4.14 -7.94 -6.86
N GLN A 180 4.76 -8.18 -8.02
CA GLN A 180 4.67 -7.24 -9.15
C GLN A 180 3.24 -7.10 -9.69
N ARG A 181 2.46 -8.18 -9.71
CA ARG A 181 1.03 -8.12 -10.06
C ARG A 181 0.21 -7.36 -9.00
N MET A 182 0.54 -7.51 -7.72
CA MET A 182 -0.04 -6.70 -6.64
C MET A 182 0.24 -5.20 -6.84
N LEU A 183 1.46 -4.84 -7.24
CA LEU A 183 1.81 -3.46 -7.60
C LEU A 183 1.02 -2.95 -8.81
N HIS A 184 0.89 -3.78 -9.84
CA HIS A 184 0.14 -3.45 -11.04
C HIS A 184 -1.32 -3.11 -10.72
N TRP A 185 -2.00 -3.97 -9.96
CA TRP A 185 -3.40 -3.75 -9.58
C TRP A 185 -3.59 -2.53 -8.68
N GLY A 186 -2.71 -2.34 -7.70
CA GLY A 186 -2.78 -1.13 -6.87
C GLY A 186 -2.51 0.14 -7.67
N SER A 187 -1.56 0.13 -8.60
CA SER A 187 -1.33 1.26 -9.51
C SER A 187 -2.56 1.56 -10.38
N LYS A 188 -3.28 0.52 -10.83
CA LYS A 188 -4.53 0.68 -11.57
C LYS A 188 -5.60 1.39 -10.73
N ILE A 189 -5.80 0.96 -9.48
CA ILE A 189 -6.72 1.62 -8.52
C ILE A 189 -6.33 3.08 -8.34
N HIS A 190 -5.07 3.36 -8.00
CA HIS A 190 -4.59 4.72 -7.77
C HIS A 190 -4.79 5.65 -8.98
N ARG A 191 -4.40 5.19 -10.18
CA ARG A 191 -4.48 6.01 -11.40
C ARG A 191 -5.90 6.26 -11.87
N SER A 192 -6.82 5.35 -11.54
CA SER A 192 -8.23 5.46 -11.91
C SER A 192 -9.01 6.49 -11.09
N LYS A 193 -8.45 6.92 -9.95
CA LYS A 193 -9.12 7.76 -8.96
C LYS A 193 -10.44 7.17 -8.43
N VAL A 194 -10.62 5.85 -8.52
CA VAL A 194 -11.87 5.20 -8.07
C VAL A 194 -12.16 5.38 -6.59
N CYS A 195 -11.15 5.65 -5.75
CA CYS A 195 -11.32 5.86 -4.31
C CYS A 195 -11.38 7.33 -3.88
N GLU A 196 -11.35 8.27 -4.81
CA GLU A 196 -11.44 9.71 -4.52
C GLU A 196 -12.90 10.19 -4.38
#